data_AF-A0A838F3V7-F1
#
_entry.id   AF-A0A838F3V7-F1
#
_cell.length_a   1.000
_cell.length_b   1.000
_cell.length_c   1.000
_cell.angle_alpha   90.00
_cell.angle_beta   90.00
_cell.angle_gamma   90.00
#
_symmetry.space_group_name_H-M   'P 1'
#
loop_
_entity.id
_entity.type
_entity.pdbx_description
1 polymer ?
#
loop_
_entity_poly.entity_id
_entity_poly.type
_entity_poly.pdbx_seq_one_letter_code
_entity_poly.pdbx_strand_id
1 'polypeptide(L)' 'APGMLLEAAEKWNINMAKSFMVGDRLSDIQAGQAAGCASILVGLGEEDVSQVKPDFRCAGLKDAGEWILTQQI' A
#
# COMPACT_ATOMS: atom_id res chain seq x y z
N ALA A 1 -8.53 -2.70 8.84
CA ALA A 1 -9.13 -3.93 8.28
C ALA A 1 -9.29 -3.76 6.76
N PRO A 2 -9.18 -4.82 5.94
CA PRO A 2 -9.06 -4.73 4.47
C PRO A 2 -10.38 -4.68 3.68
N GLY A 3 -11.54 -4.50 4.34
CA GLY A 3 -12.87 -4.76 3.75
C GLY A 3 -13.10 -4.20 2.35
N MET A 4 -13.02 -2.87 2.19
CA MET A 4 -13.26 -2.21 0.89
C MET A 4 -12.32 -2.71 -0.23
N LEU A 5 -11.12 -3.18 0.11
CA LEU A 5 -10.16 -3.70 -0.85
C LEU A 5 -10.53 -5.10 -1.32
N LEU A 6 -10.97 -5.95 -0.40
CA LEU A 6 -11.44 -7.30 -0.73
C LEU A 6 -12.75 -7.25 -1.54
N GLU A 7 -13.66 -6.33 -1.19
CA GLU A 7 -14.88 -6.09 -1.97
C GLU A 7 -14.55 -5.62 -3.40
N ALA A 8 -13.56 -4.72 -3.55
CA ALA A 8 -13.10 -4.30 -4.87
C ALA A 8 -12.44 -5.45 -5.65
N ALA A 9 -11.65 -6.29 -4.97
CA ALA A 9 -11.01 -7.45 -5.58
C ALA A 9 -12.02 -8.43 -6.15
N GLU A 10 -13.09 -8.74 -5.39
CA GLU A 10 -14.18 -9.60 -5.85
C GLU A 10 -14.96 -8.96 -7.01
N LYS A 11 -15.35 -7.70 -6.86
CA LYS A 11 -16.18 -7.00 -7.85
C LYS A 11 -15.50 -6.83 -9.21
N TRP A 12 -14.18 -6.59 -9.20
CA TRP A 12 -13.42 -6.22 -10.40
C TRP A 12 -12.38 -7.27 -10.80
N ASN A 13 -12.37 -8.43 -10.16
CA ASN A 13 -11.41 -9.52 -10.39
C ASN A 13 -9.94 -9.04 -10.31
N ILE A 14 -9.63 -8.24 -9.27
CA ILE A 14 -8.29 -7.68 -9.05
C ILE A 14 -7.43 -8.71 -8.32
N ASN A 15 -6.20 -8.92 -8.81
CA ASN A 15 -5.21 -9.70 -8.09
C ASN A 15 -4.48 -8.83 -7.06
N MET A 16 -4.79 -9.01 -5.78
CA MET A 16 -4.22 -8.22 -4.69
C MET A 16 -2.71 -8.41 -4.55
N ALA A 17 -2.19 -9.61 -4.81
CA ALA A 17 -0.75 -9.89 -4.78
C ALA A 17 0.02 -9.19 -5.90
N LYS A 18 -0.67 -8.73 -6.96
CA LYS A 18 -0.12 -7.91 -8.05
C LYS A 18 -0.57 -6.44 -7.95
N SER A 19 -0.97 -6.01 -6.76
CA SER A 19 -1.51 -4.68 -6.52
C SER A 19 -0.72 -3.96 -5.42
N PHE A 20 -0.80 -2.63 -5.45
CA PHE A 20 -0.15 -1.75 -4.49
C PHE A 20 -1.20 -0.93 -3.73
N MET A 21 -1.07 -0.87 -2.42
CA MET A 21 -1.77 0.08 -1.57
C MET A 21 -0.88 1.30 -1.37
N VAL A 22 -1.35 2.48 -1.76
CA VAL A 22 -0.64 3.75 -1.58
C VAL A 22 -1.48 4.64 -0.68
N GLY A 23 -0.97 4.99 0.49
CA GLY A 23 -1.70 5.78 1.49
C GLY A 23 -0.77 6.62 2.36
N ASP A 24 -1.34 7.59 3.07
CA ASP A 24 -0.63 8.53 3.93
C ASP A 24 -0.65 8.13 5.42
N ARG A 25 -1.42 7.10 5.78
CA ARG A 25 -1.60 6.67 7.18
C ARG A 25 -1.17 5.22 7.38
N LEU A 26 -0.76 4.89 8.60
CA LEU A 26 -0.46 3.48 8.96
C LEU A 26 -1.68 2.56 8.82
N SER A 27 -2.90 3.09 8.95
CA SER A 27 -4.12 2.30 8.72
C SER A 27 -4.23 1.81 7.27
N ASP A 28 -3.73 2.59 6.30
CA ASP A 28 -3.74 2.21 4.89
C ASP A 28 -2.74 1.07 4.67
N ILE A 29 -1.56 1.19 5.28
CA ILE A 29 -0.52 0.14 5.24
C ILE A 29 -1.03 -1.16 5.83
N GLN A 30 -1.63 -1.10 7.03
CA GLN A 30 -2.25 -2.27 7.67
C GLN A 30 -3.35 -2.88 6.80
N ALA A 31 -4.21 -2.05 6.19
CA ALA A 31 -5.28 -2.53 5.33
C ALA A 31 -4.74 -3.19 4.06
N GLY A 32 -3.75 -2.58 3.40
CA GLY A 32 -3.08 -3.12 2.21
C GLY A 32 -2.41 -4.47 2.50
N GLN A 33 -1.63 -4.54 3.57
CA GLN A 33 -0.97 -5.78 4.00
C GLN A 33 -1.98 -6.88 4.34
N ALA A 34 -3.05 -6.54 5.08
CA ALA A 34 -4.11 -7.50 5.38
C ALA A 34 -4.89 -7.96 4.14
N ALA A 35 -4.92 -7.16 3.08
CA ALA A 35 -5.51 -7.52 1.79
C ALA A 35 -4.54 -8.30 0.87
N GLY A 36 -3.26 -8.39 1.23
CA GLY A 36 -2.22 -9.06 0.44
C GLY A 36 -1.56 -8.19 -0.63
N CYS A 37 -1.67 -6.86 -0.53
CA CYS A 37 -0.96 -5.92 -1.40
C CYS A 37 0.42 -5.55 -0.85
N ALA A 38 1.33 -5.19 -1.76
CA ALA A 38 2.47 -4.36 -1.39
C ALA A 38 1.97 -2.98 -0.94
N SER A 39 2.64 -2.36 0.03
CA SER A 39 2.16 -1.18 0.74
C SER A 39 3.17 -0.04 0.72
N ILE A 40 2.71 1.16 0.38
CA ILE A 40 3.55 2.36 0.22
C ILE A 40 3.00 3.46 1.12
N LEU A 41 3.83 3.94 2.05
CA LEU A 41 3.52 5.07 2.90
C LEU A 41 4.03 6.36 2.26
N VAL A 42 3.11 7.26 1.93
CA VAL A 42 3.43 8.55 1.33
C VAL A 42 3.39 9.64 2.40
N GLY A 43 4.45 10.44 2.47
CA GLY A 43 4.57 11.56 3.38
C GLY A 43 5.76 11.45 4.33
N LEU A 44 6.27 12.61 4.71
CA LEU A 44 7.44 12.77 5.58
C LEU A 44 7.05 12.92 7.07
N GLY A 45 5.81 12.60 7.44
CA GLY A 45 5.34 12.71 8.84
C GLY A 45 6.07 11.75 9.79
N GLU A 46 6.05 12.01 11.08
CA GLU A 46 6.77 11.19 12.07
C GLU A 46 6.00 9.91 12.48
N GLU A 47 5.26 9.31 11.54
CA GLU A 47 4.53 8.04 11.76
C GLU A 47 5.51 6.96 12.27
N ASP A 48 5.20 6.39 13.44
CA ASP A 48 5.98 5.30 14.02
C ASP A 48 5.66 3.99 13.28
N VAL A 49 6.53 3.63 12.34
CA VAL A 49 6.44 2.42 11.53
C VAL A 49 6.99 1.17 12.24
N SER A 50 7.34 1.24 13.52
CA SER A 50 7.93 0.10 14.25
C SER A 50 7.01 -1.11 14.30
N GLN A 51 5.70 -0.89 14.42
CA GLN A 51 4.68 -1.94 14.47
C GLN A 51 4.08 -2.28 13.11
N VAL A 52 4.16 -1.35 12.15
CA VAL A 52 3.59 -1.49 10.81
C VAL A 52 4.62 -0.99 9.82
N LYS A 53 5.35 -1.92 9.21
CA LYS A 53 6.43 -1.60 8.29
C LYS A 53 5.90 -1.59 6.85
N PRO A 54 5.82 -0.44 6.16
CA PRO A 54 5.48 -0.42 4.74
C PRO A 54 6.62 -1.03 3.91
N ASP A 55 6.28 -1.51 2.71
CA ASP A 55 7.27 -2.03 1.75
C ASP A 55 8.11 -0.89 1.15
N PHE A 56 7.50 0.29 1.00
CA PHE A 56 8.20 1.49 0.58
C PHE A 56 7.66 2.74 1.29
N ARG A 57 8.54 3.74 1.46
CA ARG A 57 8.17 5.04 2.03
C ARG A 57 8.78 6.14 1.19
N CYS A 58 7.97 7.15 0.85
CA CYS A 58 8.41 8.24 0.00
C CYS A 58 7.71 9.56 0.34
N ALA A 59 8.18 10.67 -0.25
CA ALA A 59 7.67 12.00 0.05
C ALA A 59 6.35 12.32 -0.68
N GLY A 60 6.11 11.72 -1.86
CA GLY A 60 4.93 11.99 -2.67
C GLY A 60 4.59 10.90 -3.67
N LEU A 61 3.43 11.05 -4.33
CA LEU A 61 2.91 10.10 -5.31
C LEU A 61 3.83 9.89 -6.52
N LYS A 62 4.61 10.90 -6.92
CA LYS A 62 5.58 10.77 -8.01
C LYS A 62 6.62 9.70 -7.68
N ASP A 63 7.21 9.77 -6.49
CA ASP A 63 8.20 8.81 -6.01
C ASP A 63 7.59 7.41 -5.84
N ALA A 64 6.34 7.34 -5.36
CA ALA A 64 5.60 6.08 -5.25
C ALA A 64 5.44 5.43 -6.64
N GLY A 65 5.03 6.21 -7.64
CA GLY A 65 4.87 5.73 -9.02
C GLY A 65 6.19 5.28 -9.65
N GLU A 66 7.26 6.05 -9.45
CA GLU A 66 8.60 5.68 -9.91
C GLU A 66 9.04 4.35 -9.28
N TRP A 67 8.80 4.16 -7.99
CA TRP A 67 9.12 2.90 -7.32
C TRP A 67 8.26 1.73 -7.83
N ILE A 68 6.94 1.93 -7.99
CA ILE A 68 6.02 0.91 -8.54
C ILE A 68 6.51 0.39 -9.89
N LEU A 69 6.99 1.27 -10.78
CA LEU A 69 7.50 0.91 -12.10
C LEU A 69 8.78 0.05 -12.06
N THR A 70 9.48 -0.01 -10.93
CA THR A 70 10.67 -0.85 -10.75
C THR A 70 10.37 -2.25 -10.20
N GLN A 71 9.14 -2.50 -9.75
CA GLN A 71 8.75 -3.78 -9.14
C GLN A 71 8.32 -4.80 -10.19
N GLN A 72 8.62 -6.08 -9.95
CA GLN A 72 8.17 -7.20 -10.77
C GLN A 72 7.25 -8.11 -9.94
N ILE A 73 5.98 -7.72 -9.80
CA ILE A 73 4.95 -8.50 -9.08
C ILE A 73 3.86 -9.02 -9.99
#